data_AF-A0A7L4QUG0-F1
#
_entry.id   AF-A0A7L4QUG0-F1
#
_cell.length_a   1.000
_cell.length_b   1.000
_cell.length_c   1.000
_cell.angle_alpha   90.00
_cell.angle_beta   90.00
_cell.angle_gamma   90.00
#
_symmetry.space_group_name_H-M   'P 1'
#
loop_
_entity.id
_entity.type
_entity.pdbx_description
1 polymer ?
#
loop_
_entity_poly.entity_id
_entity_poly.type
_entity_poly.pdbx_seq_one_letter_code
_entity_poly.pdbx_strand_id
1 'polypeptide(L)' 'IGKPLMFLGTGQGYDDIVPFSPGQMVDELLSEAA' A
#
# COMPACT_ATOMS: atom_id res chain seq x y z
N ILE A 1 16.30 -0.18 14.69
CA ILE A 1 16.08 -1.07 13.51
C ILE A 1 14.58 -1.04 13.21
N GLY A 2 14.21 -0.76 11.95
CA GLY A 2 12.85 -0.41 11.54
C GLY A 2 11.83 -1.53 11.77
N LYS A 3 10.58 -1.14 12.06
CA LYS A 3 9.44 -2.06 12.12
C LYS A 3 8.94 -2.30 10.69
N PRO A 4 8.68 -3.56 10.29
CA PRO A 4 8.15 -3.84 8.97
C PRO A 4 6.72 -3.29 8.85
N LEU A 5 6.42 -2.64 7.72
CA LEU A 5 5.06 -2.29 7.34
C LEU A 5 4.40 -3.55 6.76
N MET A 6 3.33 -4.01 7.39
CA MET A 6 2.70 -5.29 7.05
C MET A 6 1.46 -5.11 6.16
N PHE A 7 0.73 -4.01 6.35
CA PHE A 7 -0.56 -3.79 5.71
C PHE A 7 -0.76 -2.31 5.35
N LEU A 8 -1.65 -2.08 4.38
CA LEU A 8 -2.07 -0.77 3.91
C LEU A 8 -3.59 -0.64 4.03
N GLY A 9 -4.06 0.51 4.52
CA GLY A 9 -5.47 0.89 4.43
C GLY A 9 -5.78 1.50 3.06
N THR A 10 -6.77 0.96 2.37
CA THR A 10 -7.15 1.33 0.99
C THR A 10 -8.47 2.11 0.92
N GLY A 11 -9.11 2.34 2.06
CA GLY A 11 -10.41 2.98 2.19
C GLY A 11 -10.78 3.21 3.66
N GLN A 12 -12.07 3.43 3.93
CA GLN A 12 -12.60 3.77 5.26
C GLN A 12 -13.40 2.61 5.90
N GLY A 13 -13.67 1.54 5.16
CA GLY A 13 -14.30 0.32 5.66
C GLY A 13 -13.35 -0.54 6.48
N TYR A 14 -13.89 -1.38 7.35
CA TYR A 14 -13.09 -2.31 8.16
C TYR A 14 -12.36 -3.37 7.33
N ASP A 15 -12.88 -3.68 6.16
CA ASP A 15 -12.32 -4.68 5.25
C ASP A 15 -11.36 -4.07 4.23
N ASP A 16 -11.16 -2.75 4.24
CA ASP A 16 -10.32 -2.03 3.28
C ASP A 16 -8.83 -2.10 3.68
N ILE A 17 -8.35 -3.30 4.01
CA ILE A 17 -6.98 -3.57 4.44
C ILE A 17 -6.34 -4.66 3.59
N VAL A 18 -5.16 -4.36 3.04
CA VAL A 18 -4.43 -5.26 2.13
C VAL A 18 -2.97 -5.46 2.58
N PRO A 19 -2.32 -6.59 2.27
CA PRO A 19 -0.90 -6.78 2.53
C PRO A 19 -0.05 -5.72 1.84
N PHE A 20 0.95 -5.20 2.54
CA PHE A 20 1.87 -4.20 1.98
C PHE A 20 2.93 -4.85 1.11
N SER A 21 3.13 -4.30 -0.09
CA SER A 21 4.21 -4.67 -1.01
C SER A 21 4.96 -3.41 -1.46
N PRO A 22 6.26 -3.27 -1.14
CA PRO A 22 7.04 -2.11 -1.53
C PRO A 22 7.07 -1.89 -3.05
N GLY A 23 7.20 -2.96 -3.84
CA GLY A 23 7.30 -2.86 -5.30
C GLY A 23 6.02 -2.30 -5.92
N GLN A 24 4.87 -2.87 -5.55
CA GLN A 24 3.58 -2.41 -6.04
C GLN A 24 3.30 -0.95 -5.63
N MET A 25 3.68 -0.55 -4.41
CA MET A 25 3.52 0.83 -3.96
C MET A 25 4.38 1.82 -4.75
N VAL A 26 5.62 1.44 -5.08
CA VAL A 26 6.46 2.29 -5.93
C VAL A 26 5.87 2.38 -7.33
N ASP A 27 5.41 1.27 -7.89
CA ASP A 27 4.79 1.22 -9.21
C ASP A 27 3.50 2.08 -9.26
N GLU A 28 2.63 2.00 -8.25
CA GLU A 28 1.41 2.81 -8.16
C GLU A 28 1.71 4.30 -7.99
N LEU A 29 2.66 4.67 -7.12
CA LEU A 29 3.02 6.06 -6.87
C LEU A 29 3.69 6.74 -8.07
N LEU A 30 4.41 5.96 -8.88
CA LEU A 30 5.14 6.46 -10.05
C LEU A 30 4.39 6.19 -11.37
N SER A 31 3.25 5.50 -11.33
CA SER A 31 2.40 5.34 -12.50
C SER A 31 1.93 6.71 -12.97
N GLU A 32 2.06 6.99 -14.27
CA GLU A 32 1.45 8.18 -14.86
C GLU A 32 -0.06 8.11 -14.64
N ALA A 33 -0.62 9.11 -13.97
CA ALA A 33 -2.06 9.27 -13.85
C ALA A 33 -2.61 9.55 -15.25
N ALA A 34 -3.10 8.51 -15.93
CA ALA A 34 -3.79 8.63 -17.21
C ALA A 34 -5.09 9.44 -17.06
#